data_AF-A0AAV5EQC9-F1
#
_entry.id   AF-A0AAV5EQC9-F1
#
_cell.length_a   1.000
_cell.length_b   1.000
_cell.length_c   1.000
_cell.angle_alpha   90.00
_cell.angle_beta   90.00
_cell.angle_gamma   90.00
#
_symmetry.space_group_name_H-M   'P 1'
#
loop_
_entity.id
_entity.type
_entity.pdbx_description
1 polymer ?
#
loop_
_entity_poly.entity_id
_entity_poly.type
_entity_poly.pdbx_seq_one_letter_code
_entity_poly.pdbx_strand_id
1 'polypeptide(L)'
;MIRSAGGDSYVMANYRPVCLEPTVRIWLTSLPEESVSSWGDLNQKLIESFQATCNRPGNHFDLTWIKQKGDEPLRDYIKRFCAKKTEIPNVLDQQIITAFLGGIRSDDLVREIGWRNHDLKLTAQECFEIANKYASGESALDDIRGKGKEKRSDKPESSKKDKKRKPDNAVNTVDRFRKNPQTNQPSTDELLSGI
;
A
#
# COMPACT_ATOMS: atom_id res chain seq x y z
N MET A 1 -44.06 41.80 -1.40
CA MET A 1 -43.10 41.29 -2.39
C MET A 1 -41.88 42.18 -2.39
N ILE A 2 -40.72 41.71 -1.88
CA ILE A 2 -39.38 41.93 -2.45
C ILE A 2 -38.60 40.65 -2.13
N ARG A 3 -37.91 40.10 -3.13
CA ARG A 3 -37.20 38.81 -3.12
C ARG A 3 -35.82 39.03 -3.73
N SER A 4 -34.75 38.79 -2.97
CA SER A 4 -33.40 38.35 -3.38
C SER A 4 -32.54 38.29 -2.10
N ALA A 5 -32.14 37.11 -1.60
CA ALA A 5 -30.97 36.32 -1.99
C ALA A 5 -29.65 36.93 -1.47
N GLY A 6 -29.05 36.31 -0.45
CA GLY A 6 -27.75 36.69 0.11
C GLY A 6 -27.78 36.71 1.64
N GLY A 7 -27.60 35.56 2.27
CA GLY A 7 -27.48 35.44 3.72
C GLY A 7 -26.30 36.26 4.22
N ASP A 8 -26.62 37.27 5.00
CA ASP A 8 -25.69 38.27 5.51
C ASP A 8 -24.66 37.60 6.44
N SER A 9 -23.39 37.61 6.00
CA SER A 9 -22.21 37.15 6.74
C SER A 9 -22.08 37.80 8.13
N TYR A 10 -22.76 38.92 8.37
CA TYR A 10 -22.84 39.57 9.67
C TYR A 10 -23.69 38.79 10.69
N VAL A 11 -24.68 38.02 10.23
CA VAL A 11 -25.53 37.18 11.10
C VAL A 11 -24.81 35.89 11.52
N MET A 12 -23.88 35.38 10.69
CA MET A 12 -23.02 34.25 11.04
C MET A 12 -21.88 34.65 12.01
N ALA A 13 -21.58 35.93 12.19
CA ALA A 13 -20.61 36.39 13.18
C ALA A 13 -21.14 36.37 14.64
N ASN A 14 -22.46 36.17 14.82
CA ASN A 14 -23.10 36.22 16.14
C ASN A 14 -23.22 34.87 16.86
N TYR A 15 -22.70 33.77 16.30
CA TYR A 15 -22.47 32.55 17.06
C TYR A 15 -20.99 32.47 17.49
N ARG A 16 -20.73 32.39 18.80
CA ARG A 16 -19.41 32.20 19.47
C ARG A 16 -18.65 33.47 19.92
N PRO A 17 -19.18 34.15 20.94
CA PRO A 17 -18.32 34.46 22.10
C PRO A 17 -18.59 33.57 23.33
N VAL A 18 -19.59 32.68 23.27
CA VAL A 18 -19.96 31.80 24.40
C VAL A 18 -19.23 30.46 24.40
N CYS A 19 -18.80 29.96 23.23
CA CYS A 19 -18.13 28.66 23.11
C CYS A 19 -16.59 28.72 23.18
N LEU A 20 -16.01 29.87 23.51
CA LEU A 20 -14.57 29.99 23.73
C LEU A 20 -14.28 29.77 25.22
N GLU A 21 -13.31 28.91 25.54
CA GLU A 21 -12.80 28.76 26.91
C GLU A 21 -12.43 30.15 27.48
N PRO A 22 -12.69 30.44 28.77
CA PRO A 22 -12.37 31.73 29.39
C PRO A 22 -10.92 32.18 29.14
N THR A 23 -9.99 31.24 29.09
CA THR A 23 -8.57 31.47 28.77
C THR A 23 -8.37 32.04 27.36
N VAL A 24 -9.12 31.54 26.36
CA VAL A 24 -9.02 32.00 24.97
C VAL A 24 -9.65 33.39 24.83
N ARG A 25 -10.71 33.68 25.59
CA ARG A 25 -11.33 35.01 25.63
C ARG A 25 -10.39 36.06 26.23
N ILE A 26 -9.80 35.76 27.39
CA ILE A 26 -8.82 36.64 28.04
C ILE A 26 -7.63 36.91 27.12
N TRP A 27 -7.09 35.86 26.51
CA TRP A 27 -6.01 35.99 25.54
C TRP A 27 -6.39 36.87 24.35
N LEU A 28 -7.55 36.63 23.74
CA LEU A 28 -8.02 37.39 22.58
C LEU A 28 -8.17 38.89 22.91
N THR A 29 -8.66 39.21 24.10
CA THR A 29 -8.79 40.60 24.57
C THR A 29 -7.47 41.24 25.03
N SER A 30 -6.41 40.44 25.19
CA SER A 30 -5.07 40.91 25.57
C SER A 30 -4.17 41.21 24.37
N LEU A 31 -4.64 40.95 23.14
CA LEU A 31 -3.89 41.26 21.93
C LEU A 31 -3.80 42.78 21.72
N PRO A 32 -2.65 43.32 21.27
CA PRO A 32 -2.53 44.73 20.93
C PRO A 32 -3.48 45.11 19.79
N GLU A 33 -3.98 46.35 19.81
CA GLU A 33 -4.78 46.93 18.72
C GLU A 33 -4.01 46.87 17.38
N GLU A 34 -4.74 46.63 16.29
CA GLU A 34 -4.20 46.43 14.93
C GLU A 34 -3.25 45.24 14.73
N SER A 35 -3.06 44.40 15.75
CA SER A 35 -2.13 43.29 15.65
C SER A 35 -2.65 42.11 14.80
N VAL A 36 -3.93 42.12 14.42
CA VAL A 36 -4.57 41.10 13.57
C VAL A 36 -5.09 41.80 12.32
N SER A 37 -4.36 41.66 11.21
CA SER A 37 -4.74 42.29 9.93
C SER A 37 -5.54 41.34 9.03
N SER A 38 -5.50 40.03 9.34
CA SER A 38 -6.19 38.99 8.60
C SER A 38 -6.64 37.84 9.50
N TRP A 39 -7.57 37.02 9.00
CA TRP A 39 -7.92 35.75 9.63
C TRP A 39 -6.72 34.81 9.77
N GLY A 40 -5.78 34.87 8.81
CA GLY A 40 -4.53 34.11 8.85
C GLY A 40 -3.67 34.50 10.07
N ASP A 41 -3.54 35.79 10.35
CA ASP A 41 -2.76 36.31 11.49
C ASP A 41 -3.37 35.89 12.82
N LEU A 42 -4.71 35.92 12.92
CA LEU A 42 -5.42 35.47 14.12
C LEU A 42 -5.16 33.99 14.38
N ASN A 43 -5.25 33.16 13.33
CA ASN A 43 -5.04 31.72 13.43
C ASN A 43 -3.59 31.38 13.79
N GLN A 44 -2.63 32.07 13.18
CA GLN A 44 -1.20 31.98 13.49
C GLN A 44 -0.95 32.26 14.97
N LYS A 45 -1.46 33.39 15.47
CA LYS A 45 -1.29 33.80 16.88
C LYS A 45 -1.97 32.87 17.87
N LEU A 46 -3.14 32.33 17.52
CA LEU A 46 -3.83 31.32 18.32
C LEU A 46 -2.97 30.07 18.48
N ILE A 47 -2.41 29.57 17.37
CA ILE A 47 -1.49 28.43 17.39
C ILE A 47 -0.26 28.77 18.23
N GLU A 48 0.38 29.92 18.00
CA GLU A 48 1.59 30.32 18.74
C GLU A 48 1.36 30.47 20.25
N SER A 49 0.18 30.97 20.64
CA SER A 49 -0.13 31.24 22.04
C SER A 49 -0.56 29.99 22.82
N PHE A 50 -1.15 29.02 22.13
CA PHE A 50 -1.67 27.80 22.76
C PHE A 50 -0.86 26.55 22.43
N GLN A 51 0.07 26.56 21.47
CA GLN A 51 0.88 25.38 21.11
C GLN A 51 1.67 24.82 22.30
N ALA A 52 2.25 25.69 23.14
CA ALA A 52 3.03 25.28 24.30
C ALA A 52 2.13 24.75 25.43
N THR A 53 0.90 25.25 25.50
CA THR A 53 -0.14 24.80 26.45
C THR A 53 -0.82 23.52 25.97
N CYS A 54 -0.79 23.25 24.67
CA CYS A 54 -1.27 22.02 24.02
C CYS A 54 -0.30 20.84 24.16
N ASN A 55 0.55 20.83 25.19
CA ASN A 55 1.28 19.63 25.60
C ASN A 55 0.33 18.68 26.32
N ARG A 56 -0.75 18.28 25.63
CA ARG A 56 -1.64 17.22 26.10
C ARG A 56 -0.79 15.95 26.13
N PRO A 57 -0.61 15.29 27.29
CA PRO A 57 0.00 13.98 27.31
C PRO A 57 -0.79 13.11 26.33
N GLY A 58 -0.08 12.47 25.40
CA GLY A 58 -0.74 11.66 24.38
C GLY A 58 -1.74 10.72 25.04
N ASN A 59 -2.89 10.52 24.41
CA ASN A 59 -3.92 9.63 24.91
C ASN A 59 -3.91 8.35 24.06
N HIS A 60 -4.43 7.23 24.58
CA HIS A 60 -4.49 5.97 23.84
C HIS A 60 -5.17 6.10 22.46
N PHE A 61 -6.09 7.05 22.28
CA PHE A 61 -6.65 7.39 20.97
C PHE A 61 -5.59 7.79 19.93
N ASP A 62 -4.48 8.38 20.35
CA ASP A 62 -3.40 8.81 19.45
C ASP A 62 -2.74 7.61 18.74
N LEU A 63 -2.76 6.43 19.38
CA LEU A 63 -2.30 5.18 18.78
C LEU A 63 -3.21 4.71 17.63
N THR A 64 -4.52 5.01 17.71
CA THR A 64 -5.49 4.56 16.70
C THR A 64 -5.28 5.21 15.34
N TRP A 65 -4.64 6.38 15.30
CA TRP A 65 -4.31 7.11 14.08
C TRP A 65 -3.06 6.59 13.37
N ILE A 66 -2.29 5.71 14.03
CA ILE A 66 -1.12 5.10 13.43
C ILE A 66 -1.61 3.95 12.55
N LYS A 67 -1.69 4.19 11.24
CA LYS A 67 -2.02 3.18 10.24
C LYS A 67 -0.77 2.80 9.45
N GLN A 68 -0.68 1.53 9.06
CA GLN A 68 0.31 1.05 8.11
C GLN A 68 0.03 1.67 6.74
N LYS A 69 1.04 2.30 6.14
CA LYS A 69 0.93 2.92 4.82
C LYS A 69 0.89 1.89 3.69
N GLY A 70 0.54 2.34 2.48
CA GLY A 70 0.39 1.51 1.28
C GLY A 70 1.67 0.77 0.85
N ASP A 71 2.80 1.41 1.05
CA ASP A 71 4.15 1.01 0.66
C ASP A 71 5.05 0.68 1.88
N GLU A 72 4.48 0.74 3.09
CA GLU A 72 5.24 0.55 4.32
C GLU A 72 5.32 -0.94 4.69
N PRO A 73 6.54 -1.51 4.81
CA PRO A 73 6.71 -2.86 5.29
C PRO A 73 6.24 -2.95 6.75
N LEU A 74 5.65 -4.09 7.11
CA LEU A 74 5.07 -4.31 8.45
C LEU A 74 6.08 -3.99 9.57
N ARG A 75 7.36 -4.30 9.36
CA ARG A 75 8.43 -4.03 10.31
C ARG A 75 8.59 -2.55 10.64
N ASP A 76 8.45 -1.67 9.65
CA ASP A 76 8.61 -0.23 9.86
C ASP A 76 7.35 0.39 10.49
N TYR A 77 6.17 -0.15 10.17
CA TYR A 77 4.94 0.15 10.90
C TYR A 77 5.06 -0.21 12.39
N ILE A 78 5.53 -1.43 12.72
CA ILE A 78 5.74 -1.87 14.11
C ILE A 78 6.67 -0.91 14.84
N LYS A 79 7.81 -0.53 14.24
CA LYS A 79 8.76 0.43 14.84
C LYS A 79 8.09 1.77 15.14
N ARG A 80 7.36 2.35 14.18
CA ARG A 80 6.64 3.62 14.36
C ARG A 80 5.60 3.54 15.47
N PHE A 81 4.82 2.46 15.49
CA PHE A 81 3.81 2.24 16.51
C PHE A 81 4.43 2.14 17.91
N CYS A 82 5.48 1.34 18.07
CA CYS A 82 6.21 1.20 19.33
C CYS A 82 6.82 2.53 19.79
N ALA A 83 7.43 3.30 18.89
CA ALA A 83 7.98 4.62 19.22
C ALA A 83 6.91 5.55 19.78
N LYS A 84 5.74 5.63 19.12
CA LYS A 84 4.63 6.46 19.61
C LYS A 84 4.05 5.94 20.92
N LYS A 85 4.00 4.62 21.12
CA LYS A 85 3.56 4.02 22.39
C LYS A 85 4.49 4.36 23.57
N THR A 86 5.78 4.56 23.33
CA THR A 86 6.72 4.99 24.39
C THR A 86 6.45 6.41 24.86
N GLU A 87 5.92 7.28 23.99
CA GLU A 87 5.51 8.65 24.36
C GLU A 87 4.25 8.68 25.25
N ILE A 88 3.50 7.58 25.32
CA ILE A 88 2.19 7.49 25.97
C ILE A 88 2.23 6.44 27.10
N PRO A 89 2.68 6.81 28.32
CA PRO A 89 2.70 5.88 29.45
C PRO A 89 1.28 5.51 29.92
N ASN A 90 1.16 4.44 30.73
CA ASN A 90 -0.09 4.05 31.41
C ASN A 90 -1.29 3.71 30.51
N VAL A 91 -1.06 3.10 29.34
CA VAL A 91 -2.13 2.57 28.47
C VAL A 91 -2.30 1.08 28.73
N LEU A 92 -3.54 0.60 28.81
CA LEU A 92 -3.84 -0.81 29.01
C LEU A 92 -3.45 -1.62 27.76
N ASP A 93 -2.91 -2.82 27.95
CA ASP A 93 -2.49 -3.71 26.86
C ASP A 93 -3.58 -3.91 25.82
N GLN A 94 -4.83 -4.08 26.25
CA GLN A 94 -5.97 -4.26 25.35
C GLN A 94 -6.24 -3.03 24.47
N GLN A 95 -6.03 -1.83 24.97
CA GLN A 95 -6.15 -0.61 24.16
C GLN A 95 -5.02 -0.51 23.14
N ILE A 96 -3.80 -0.91 23.52
CA ILE A 96 -2.64 -0.95 22.64
C ILE A 96 -2.87 -1.97 21.52
N ILE A 97 -3.29 -3.18 21.87
CA ILE A 97 -3.55 -4.28 20.92
C ILE A 97 -4.67 -3.90 19.96
N THR A 98 -5.77 -3.34 20.47
CA THR A 98 -6.89 -2.90 19.63
C THR A 98 -6.46 -1.81 18.64
N ALA A 99 -5.72 -0.80 19.10
CA ALA A 99 -5.20 0.26 18.24
C ALA A 99 -4.21 -0.29 17.20
N PHE A 100 -3.34 -1.21 17.60
CA PHE A 100 -2.35 -1.84 16.75
C PHE A 100 -3.01 -2.67 15.64
N LEU A 101 -3.97 -3.53 15.98
CA LEU A 101 -4.71 -4.34 15.02
C LEU A 101 -5.50 -3.49 14.04
N GLY A 102 -6.13 -2.42 14.52
CA GLY A 102 -6.85 -1.48 13.66
C GLY A 102 -5.95 -0.72 12.67
N GLY A 103 -4.62 -0.79 12.81
CA GLY A 103 -3.67 -0.18 11.89
C GLY A 103 -2.95 -1.15 10.94
N ILE A 104 -3.12 -2.47 11.13
CA ILE A 104 -2.51 -3.51 10.29
C ILE A 104 -3.33 -3.71 9.02
N ARG A 105 -2.65 -3.99 7.89
CA ARG A 105 -3.30 -4.28 6.61
C ARG A 105 -3.48 -5.77 6.31
N SER A 106 -2.67 -6.64 6.91
CA SER A 106 -2.77 -8.09 6.71
C SER A 106 -3.88 -8.68 7.58
N ASP A 107 -4.98 -9.09 6.93
CA ASP A 107 -6.11 -9.75 7.61
C ASP A 107 -5.68 -11.06 8.29
N ASP A 108 -4.70 -11.78 7.73
CA ASP A 108 -4.20 -13.02 8.31
C ASP A 108 -3.49 -12.76 9.65
N LEU A 109 -2.68 -11.70 9.73
CA LEU A 109 -2.04 -11.30 10.98
C LEU A 109 -3.06 -10.80 12.00
N VAL A 110 -4.03 -9.98 11.55
CA VAL A 110 -5.12 -9.49 12.42
C VAL A 110 -5.89 -10.66 13.01
N ARG A 111 -6.20 -11.68 12.19
CA ARG A 111 -6.88 -12.88 12.63
C ARG A 111 -6.02 -13.68 13.61
N GLU A 112 -4.74 -13.93 13.31
CA GLU A 112 -3.85 -14.68 14.20
C GLU A 112 -3.77 -14.06 15.60
N ILE A 113 -3.50 -12.75 15.67
CA ILE A 113 -3.44 -12.04 16.95
C ILE A 113 -4.81 -11.98 17.61
N GLY A 114 -5.90 -11.81 16.85
CA GLY A 114 -7.27 -11.82 17.36
C GLY A 114 -7.63 -13.13 18.06
N TRP A 115 -7.29 -14.28 17.49
CA TRP A 115 -7.49 -15.59 18.13
C TRP A 115 -6.66 -15.73 19.40
N ARG A 116 -5.41 -15.25 19.38
CA ARG A 116 -4.52 -15.28 20.55
C ARG A 116 -5.03 -14.39 21.69
N ASN A 117 -5.73 -13.30 21.36
CA ASN A 117 -6.26 -12.33 22.31
C ASN A 117 -7.74 -12.58 22.69
N HIS A 118 -8.32 -13.75 22.37
CA HIS A 118 -9.76 -13.99 22.58
C HIS A 118 -10.20 -13.90 24.06
N ASP A 119 -9.30 -14.20 25.00
CA ASP A 119 -9.54 -14.12 26.45
C ASP A 119 -9.01 -12.83 27.08
N LEU A 120 -8.57 -11.86 26.25
CA LEU A 120 -8.02 -10.56 26.66
C LEU A 120 -6.80 -10.64 27.59
N LYS A 121 -6.09 -11.79 27.60
CA LYS A 121 -4.88 -11.99 28.40
C LYS A 121 -3.58 -11.70 27.65
N LEU A 122 -3.66 -11.52 26.32
CA LEU A 122 -2.48 -11.21 25.53
C LEU A 122 -1.93 -9.86 25.96
N THR A 123 -0.63 -9.81 26.23
CA THR A 123 0.07 -8.56 26.55
C THR A 123 0.45 -7.82 25.27
N ALA A 124 0.68 -6.50 25.36
CA ALA A 124 1.16 -5.73 24.21
C ALA A 124 2.52 -6.24 23.71
N GLN A 125 3.38 -6.70 24.61
CA GLN A 125 4.68 -7.27 24.26
C GLN A 125 4.53 -8.53 23.41
N GLU A 126 3.72 -9.51 23.86
CA GLU A 126 3.48 -10.75 23.11
C GLU A 126 2.85 -10.46 21.74
N CYS A 127 1.95 -9.49 21.67
CA CYS A 127 1.37 -9.01 20.41
C CYS A 127 2.47 -8.53 19.43
N PHE A 128 3.42 -7.70 19.89
CA PHE A 128 4.52 -7.24 19.06
C PHE A 128 5.49 -8.35 18.68
N GLU A 129 5.69 -9.34 19.54
CA GLU A 129 6.53 -10.52 19.21
C GLU A 129 5.92 -11.36 18.09
N ILE A 130 4.61 -11.61 18.13
CA ILE A 130 3.89 -12.30 17.05
C ILE A 130 4.02 -11.54 15.73
N ALA A 131 3.76 -10.23 15.76
CA ALA A 131 3.85 -9.38 14.57
C ALA A 131 5.28 -9.31 13.99
N ASN A 132 6.31 -9.27 14.84
CA ASN A 132 7.70 -9.29 14.39
C ASN A 132 8.11 -10.62 13.77
N LYS A 133 7.61 -11.75 14.29
CA LYS A 133 7.83 -13.08 13.70
C LYS A 133 7.16 -13.16 12.33
N TYR A 134 5.93 -12.67 12.22
CA TYR A 134 5.20 -12.59 10.95
C TYR A 134 5.97 -11.76 9.91
N ALA A 135 6.41 -10.54 10.28
CA ALA A 135 7.17 -9.67 9.39
C ALA A 135 8.49 -10.30 8.91
N SER A 136 9.14 -11.10 9.77
CA SER A 136 10.39 -11.80 9.43
C SER A 136 10.14 -12.98 8.48
N GLY A 137 9.03 -13.70 8.66
CA GLY A 137 8.61 -14.78 7.77
C GLY A 137 8.22 -14.26 6.38
N GLU A 138 7.49 -13.15 6.31
CA GLU A 138 7.10 -12.51 5.05
C GLU A 138 8.32 -12.05 4.24
N SER A 139 9.30 -11.43 4.91
CA SER A 139 10.57 -11.03 4.28
C SER A 139 11.34 -12.23 3.69
N ALA A 140 11.35 -13.37 4.38
CA ALA A 140 12.03 -14.57 3.88
C ALA A 140 11.35 -15.14 2.62
N LEU A 141 10.02 -15.08 2.55
CA LEU A 141 9.26 -15.50 1.37
C LEU A 141 9.47 -14.55 0.19
N ASP A 142 9.51 -13.25 0.45
CA ASP A 142 9.78 -12.24 -0.58
C ASP A 142 11.20 -12.35 -1.14
N ASP A 143 12.22 -12.64 -0.32
CA ASP A 143 13.60 -12.89 -0.77
C ASP A 143 13.69 -14.11 -1.69
N ILE A 144 12.98 -15.19 -1.35
CA ILE A 144 12.89 -16.40 -2.19
C ILE A 144 12.20 -16.06 -3.52
N ARG A 145 11.11 -15.28 -3.48
CA ARG A 145 10.36 -14.87 -4.68
C ARG A 145 11.15 -13.89 -5.56
N GLY A 146 11.95 -13.01 -4.96
CA GLY A 146 12.85 -12.08 -5.63
C GLY A 146 13.99 -12.80 -6.34
N LYS A 147 14.65 -13.75 -5.66
CA LYS A 147 15.67 -14.63 -6.29
C LYS A 147 15.12 -15.49 -7.43
N GLY A 148 13.84 -15.84 -7.39
CA GLY A 148 13.15 -16.55 -8.47
C GLY A 148 12.91 -15.72 -9.74
N LYS A 149 12.87 -14.38 -9.63
CA LYS A 149 12.70 -13.47 -10.77
C LYS A 149 14.02 -13.10 -11.45
N GLU A 150 15.14 -13.15 -10.74
CA GLU A 150 16.46 -12.81 -11.28
C GLU A 150 17.07 -13.92 -12.17
N LYS A 151 16.52 -15.14 -12.13
CA LYS A 151 17.00 -16.28 -12.94
C LYS A 151 16.23 -16.54 -14.24
N ARG A 152 15.38 -15.62 -14.71
CA ARG A 152 14.60 -15.79 -15.96
C ARG A 152 14.88 -14.74 -17.04
N SER A 153 16.06 -14.14 -17.04
CA SER A 153 16.56 -13.34 -18.16
C SER A 153 17.92 -13.84 -18.66
N ASP A 154 18.03 -15.14 -18.94
CA ASP A 154 19.01 -15.65 -19.90
C ASP A 154 18.26 -16.55 -20.88
N LYS A 155 17.76 -15.91 -21.94
CA LYS A 155 17.31 -16.60 -23.14
C LYS A 155 18.57 -17.06 -23.89
N PRO A 156 18.86 -18.36 -24.05
CA PRO A 156 19.95 -18.77 -24.92
C PRO A 156 19.51 -18.53 -26.36
N GLU A 157 20.15 -17.57 -27.02
CA GLU A 157 20.03 -17.35 -28.45
C GLU A 157 20.67 -18.54 -29.17
N SER A 158 19.83 -19.45 -29.67
CA SER A 158 20.25 -20.62 -30.46
C SER A 158 20.58 -20.21 -31.90
N SER A 159 21.70 -19.52 -32.07
CA SER A 159 22.27 -19.25 -33.39
C SER A 159 23.14 -20.42 -33.83
N LYS A 160 22.60 -21.16 -34.80
CA LYS A 160 23.13 -22.36 -35.46
C LYS A 160 24.59 -22.19 -35.88
N LYS A 161 25.45 -23.13 -35.48
CA LYS A 161 26.80 -23.31 -36.03
C LYS A 161 26.70 -23.83 -37.47
N ASP A 162 26.88 -22.95 -38.44
CA ASP A 162 27.21 -23.28 -39.83
C ASP A 162 28.61 -23.93 -39.90
N LYS A 163 28.67 -25.25 -40.07
CA LYS A 163 29.86 -25.95 -40.60
C LYS A 163 29.59 -26.39 -42.03
N LYS A 164 29.78 -25.45 -42.96
CA LYS A 164 29.74 -25.64 -44.41
C LYS A 164 31.06 -26.27 -44.87
N ARG A 165 31.07 -27.59 -45.12
CA ARG A 165 32.04 -28.22 -46.03
C ARG A 165 31.47 -28.14 -47.45
N LYS A 166 32.31 -27.69 -48.38
CA LYS A 166 31.99 -27.36 -49.78
C LYS A 166 32.35 -28.58 -50.69
N PRO A 167 32.05 -28.54 -52.01
CA PRO A 167 31.09 -29.41 -52.69
C PRO A 167 31.75 -30.53 -53.53
N ASP A 168 31.00 -31.59 -53.82
CA ASP A 168 31.43 -32.61 -54.78
C ASP A 168 30.99 -32.28 -56.21
N ASN A 169 32.02 -32.07 -57.02
CA ASN A 169 32.27 -32.52 -58.38
C ASN A 169 31.37 -32.15 -59.56
N ALA A 170 32.08 -31.78 -60.62
CA ALA A 170 31.62 -31.29 -61.91
C ALA A 170 30.89 -32.34 -62.76
N VAL A 171 29.99 -31.80 -63.58
CA VAL A 171 29.34 -32.44 -64.73
C VAL A 171 30.40 -32.85 -65.76
N ASN A 172 30.27 -34.06 -66.30
CA ASN A 172 30.65 -34.53 -67.64
C ASN A 172 30.24 -36.02 -67.70
N THR A 173 29.56 -36.58 -68.70
CA THR A 173 29.20 -36.17 -70.05
C THR A 173 28.25 -37.26 -70.56
N VAL A 174 27.26 -36.89 -71.39
CA VAL A 174 26.59 -37.71 -72.43
C VAL A 174 25.88 -39.01 -71.96
N ASP A 175 24.78 -39.49 -72.51
CA ASP A 175 24.14 -39.31 -73.79
C ASP A 175 22.75 -39.99 -73.69
N ARG A 176 21.86 -39.61 -74.60
CA ARG A 176 20.80 -40.47 -75.18
C ARG A 176 19.53 -40.81 -74.40
N PHE A 177 18.45 -40.29 -74.99
CA PHE A 177 17.20 -40.97 -75.37
C PHE A 177 16.43 -41.69 -74.25
N ARG A 178 15.11 -41.64 -74.12
CA ARG A 178 13.97 -41.10 -74.88
C ARG A 178 12.75 -41.71 -74.18
N LYS A 179 11.62 -41.01 -74.24
CA LYS A 179 10.22 -41.45 -73.96
C LYS A 179 9.75 -41.41 -72.49
N ASN A 180 8.94 -40.40 -72.24
CA ASN A 180 7.66 -40.53 -71.52
C ASN A 180 6.73 -41.47 -72.32
N PRO A 181 5.88 -42.28 -71.68
CA PRO A 181 4.46 -41.88 -71.52
C PRO A 181 3.89 -42.27 -70.13
N GLN A 182 3.17 -41.38 -69.45
CA GLN A 182 1.73 -41.08 -69.55
C GLN A 182 0.77 -42.12 -68.92
N THR A 183 -0.30 -41.59 -68.32
CA THR A 183 -1.59 -42.20 -67.89
C THR A 183 -1.60 -42.88 -66.52
N ASN A 184 -2.64 -42.78 -65.67
CA ASN A 184 -3.87 -41.98 -65.63
C ASN A 184 -4.41 -42.06 -64.18
N GLN A 185 -5.16 -41.04 -63.75
CA GLN A 185 -6.07 -41.02 -62.58
C GLN A 185 -7.26 -42.03 -62.78
N PRO A 186 -8.24 -42.26 -61.85
CA PRO A 186 -8.67 -41.40 -60.73
C PRO A 186 -9.16 -42.10 -59.44
N SER A 187 -9.55 -41.22 -58.51
CA SER A 187 -10.25 -41.40 -57.22
C SER A 187 -11.71 -41.83 -57.36
N THR A 188 -12.28 -42.47 -56.34
CA THR A 188 -13.72 -42.39 -56.01
C THR A 188 -13.95 -42.54 -54.50
N ASP A 189 -14.91 -41.73 -54.04
CA ASP A 189 -15.42 -41.49 -52.70
C ASP A 189 -16.11 -42.67 -51.99
N GLU A 190 -16.25 -42.46 -50.68
CA GLU A 190 -17.31 -42.84 -49.73
C GLU A 190 -18.39 -43.84 -50.15
N LEU A 191 -18.72 -44.80 -49.26
CA LEU A 191 -20.10 -45.05 -48.80
C LEU A 191 -20.14 -45.78 -47.42
N LEU A 192 -20.69 -45.07 -46.43
CA LEU A 192 -21.78 -45.44 -45.50
C LEU A 192 -21.75 -46.72 -44.63
N SER A 193 -21.77 -46.46 -43.31
CA SER A 193 -22.78 -46.82 -42.29
C SER A 193 -23.17 -48.27 -41.95
N GLY A 194 -23.28 -48.51 -40.64
CA GLY A 194 -24.16 -49.51 -40.00
C GLY A 194 -23.38 -50.67 -39.37
N ILE A 195 -23.60 -51.12 -38.13
CA ILE A 195 -24.63 -50.94 -37.09
C ILE A 195 -23.92 -51.16 -35.74
#